data_AF-A0A2A4FVS2-F1
#
_entry.id   AF-A0A2A4FVS2-F1
#
_cell.length_a   1.000
_cell.length_b   1.000
_cell.length_c   1.000
_cell.angle_alpha   90.00
_cell.angle_beta   90.00
_cell.angle_gamma   90.00
#
_symmetry.space_group_name_H-M   'P 1'
#
loop_
_entity.id
_entity.type
_entity.pdbx_description
1 polymer ?
#
loop_
_entity_poly.entity_id
_entity_poly.type
_entity_poly.pdbx_seq_one_letter_code
_entity_poly.pdbx_strand_id
1 'polypeptide(L)'
;MSAAAKIAGVATLAGFMMTVAVIAAVTEPRVPEAANAAEARAERDPLAAELARCRALTMPDSGCEAAWAAHQRRFFGKEGTQP
;
A
#
# COMPACT_ATOMS: atom_id res chain seq x y z
N MET A 1 -20.52 -18.07 -29.23
CA MET A 1 -19.88 -18.06 -27.90
C MET A 1 -20.73 -18.89 -26.96
N SER A 2 -20.17 -19.90 -26.29
CA SER A 2 -20.92 -20.77 -25.38
C SER A 2 -21.52 -19.96 -24.22
N ALA A 3 -22.72 -20.31 -23.75
CA ALA A 3 -23.36 -19.66 -22.60
C ALA A 3 -22.45 -19.67 -21.36
N ALA A 4 -21.69 -20.75 -21.17
CA ALA A 4 -20.70 -20.86 -20.09
C ALA A 4 -19.60 -19.79 -20.19
N ALA A 5 -19.13 -19.49 -21.40
CA ALA A 5 -18.11 -18.45 -21.62
C ALA A 5 -18.65 -17.04 -21.31
N LYS A 6 -19.94 -16.78 -21.60
CA LYS A 6 -20.58 -15.51 -21.28
C LYS A 6 -20.76 -15.33 -19.77
N ILE A 7 -21.17 -16.39 -19.06
CA ILE A 7 -21.33 -16.38 -17.60
C ILE A 7 -19.98 -16.17 -16.90
N ALA A 8 -18.94 -16.88 -17.35
CA ALA A 8 -17.60 -16.72 -16.81
C ALA A 8 -17.08 -15.28 -16.97
N GLY A 9 -17.29 -14.66 -18.14
CA GLY A 9 -16.88 -13.28 -18.38
C GLY A 9 -17.62 -12.24 -17.53
N VAL A 10 -18.90 -12.44 -17.26
CA VAL A 10 -19.67 -11.53 -16.39
C VAL A 10 -19.24 -11.68 -14.93
N ALA A 11 -18.99 -12.91 -14.47
CA ALA A 11 -18.56 -13.18 -13.10
C ALA A 11 -17.19 -12.55 -12.80
N THR A 12 -16.23 -12.63 -13.73
CA THR A 12 -14.91 -12.01 -13.54
C THR A 12 -15.00 -10.49 -13.49
N LEU A 13 -15.81 -9.87 -14.36
CA LEU A 13 -15.98 -8.42 -14.37
C LEU A 13 -16.63 -7.90 -13.09
N ALA A 14 -17.66 -8.61 -12.59
CA ALA A 14 -18.32 -8.28 -11.33
C ALA A 14 -17.36 -8.40 -10.13
N GLY A 15 -16.57 -9.48 -10.08
CA GLY A 15 -15.56 -9.67 -9.05
C GLY A 15 -14.50 -8.57 -9.07
N PHE A 16 -14.04 -8.17 -10.26
CA PHE A 16 -13.09 -7.07 -10.44
C PHE A 16 -13.68 -5.73 -9.97
N MET A 17 -14.92 -5.40 -10.35
CA MET A 17 -15.58 -4.18 -9.87
C MET A 17 -15.73 -4.16 -8.34
N MET A 18 -16.07 -5.29 -7.73
CA MET A 18 -16.18 -5.40 -6.28
C MET A 18 -14.83 -5.15 -5.59
N THR A 19 -13.73 -5.69 -6.12
CA THR A 19 -12.39 -5.44 -5.56
C THR A 19 -12.01 -3.97 -5.67
N VAL A 20 -12.27 -3.33 -6.82
CA VAL A 20 -12.03 -1.89 -7.01
C VAL A 20 -12.87 -1.05 -6.05
N ALA A 21 -14.15 -1.38 -5.85
CA ALA A 21 -15.03 -0.67 -4.93
C ALA A 21 -14.54 -0.77 -3.48
N VAL A 22 -14.07 -1.95 -3.05
CA VAL A 22 -13.47 -2.12 -1.72
C VAL A 22 -12.21 -1.27 -1.56
N ILE A 23 -11.31 -1.28 -2.55
CA ILE A 23 -10.09 -0.45 -2.52
C ILE A 23 -10.45 1.03 -2.42
N ALA A 24 -11.41 1.51 -3.21
CA ALA A 24 -11.86 2.89 -3.18
C ALA A 24 -12.48 3.27 -1.83
N ALA A 25 -13.24 2.36 -1.20
CA ALA A 25 -13.87 2.61 0.09
C ALA A 25 -12.87 2.67 1.26
N VAL A 26 -11.79 1.89 1.21
CA VAL A 26 -10.76 1.88 2.28
C VAL A 26 -9.63 2.88 2.05
N THR A 27 -9.51 3.43 0.84
CA THR A 27 -8.52 4.45 0.52
C THR A 27 -9.04 5.81 0.98
N GLU A 28 -8.67 6.23 2.19
CA GLU A 28 -9.02 7.57 2.66
C GLU A 28 -8.32 8.65 1.82
N PRO A 29 -9.05 9.69 1.36
CA PRO A 29 -8.42 10.88 0.78
C PRO A 29 -7.52 11.50 1.85
N ARG A 30 -6.26 11.78 1.52
CA ARG A 30 -5.37 12.48 2.46
C ARG A 30 -5.94 13.86 2.77
N VAL A 31 -6.53 14.01 3.95
CA VAL A 31 -6.94 15.31 4.49
C VAL A 31 -5.67 16.12 4.75
N PRO A 32 -5.64 17.43 4.43
CA PRO A 32 -4.44 18.28 4.58
C PRO A 32 -3.80 18.21 5.98
N GLU A 33 -4.61 18.06 7.03
CA GLU A 33 -4.12 17.92 8.40
C GLU A 33 -3.31 16.63 8.64
N ALA A 34 -3.70 15.53 8.02
CA ALA A 34 -2.98 14.26 8.10
C ALA A 34 -1.65 14.30 7.31
N ALA A 35 -1.57 15.14 6.27
CA ALA A 35 -0.34 15.34 5.51
C ALA A 35 0.73 16.03 6.36
N ASN A 36 0.37 17.11 7.08
CA ASN A 36 1.28 17.83 7.97
C ASN A 36 1.83 16.93 9.10
N ALA A 37 0.96 16.10 9.70
CA ALA A 37 1.37 15.14 10.72
C ALA A 37 2.30 14.04 10.17
N ALA A 38 2.09 13.62 8.92
CA ALA A 38 2.94 12.66 8.24
C ALA A 38 4.32 13.25 7.89
N GLU A 39 4.39 14.50 7.46
CA GLU A 39 5.65 15.23 7.22
C GLU A 39 6.45 15.38 8.52
N ALA A 40 5.81 15.81 9.61
CA ALA A 40 6.48 15.91 10.92
C ALA A 40 6.93 14.56 11.50
N ARG A 41 6.35 13.45 11.02
CA ARG A 41 6.81 12.09 11.34
C ARG A 41 7.96 11.66 10.43
N ALA A 42 7.91 12.00 9.14
CA ALA A 42 8.96 11.73 8.18
C ALA A 42 10.27 12.47 8.52
N GLU A 43 10.19 13.70 9.02
CA GLU A 43 11.37 14.43 9.51
C GLU A 43 12.08 13.72 10.66
N ARG A 44 11.34 12.96 11.48
CA ARG A 44 11.87 12.26 12.66
C ARG A 44 12.16 10.78 12.43
N ASP A 45 11.65 10.19 11.35
CA ASP A 45 11.83 8.79 11.02
C ASP A 45 12.26 8.66 9.54
N PRO A 46 13.57 8.45 9.28
CA PRO A 46 14.08 8.33 7.90
C PRO A 46 13.43 7.16 7.14
N LEU A 47 12.96 6.12 7.84
CA LEU A 47 12.22 5.03 7.23
C LEU A 47 10.84 5.48 6.72
N ALA A 48 10.15 6.33 7.50
CA ALA A 48 8.85 6.89 7.10
C ALA A 48 8.98 7.85 5.92
N ALA A 49 10.07 8.63 5.85
CA ALA A 49 10.38 9.49 4.71
C ALA A 49 10.59 8.68 3.42
N GLU A 50 11.36 7.58 3.47
CA GLU A 50 11.57 6.72 2.30
C GLU A 50 10.28 6.01 1.87
N LEU A 51 9.45 5.53 2.81
CA LEU A 51 8.13 4.98 2.48
C LEU A 51 7.22 6.01 1.78
N ALA A 52 7.29 7.29 2.16
CA ALA A 52 6.54 8.35 1.48
C ALA A 52 7.03 8.57 0.05
N ARG A 53 8.36 8.57 -0.17
CA ARG A 53 8.97 8.64 -1.50
C ARG A 53 8.54 7.46 -2.38
N CYS A 54 8.58 6.26 -1.83
CA CYS A 54 8.25 5.02 -2.54
C CYS A 54 6.81 4.97 -3.06
N ARG A 55 5.86 5.56 -2.33
CA ARG A 55 4.46 5.66 -2.78
C ARG A 55 4.27 6.53 -4.01
N ALA A 56 5.21 7.42 -4.32
CA ALA A 56 5.15 8.27 -5.51
C ALA A 56 5.81 7.62 -6.74
N LEU A 57 6.54 6.51 -6.55
CA LEU A 57 7.20 5.81 -7.65
C LEU A 57 6.21 4.87 -8.36
N THR A 58 6.21 4.94 -9.69
CA THR A 58 5.40 4.08 -10.57
C THR A 58 6.20 2.93 -11.19
N MET A 59 7.51 2.89 -10.92
CA MET A 59 8.43 1.84 -11.35
C MET A 59 8.96 1.09 -10.13
N PRO A 60 9.28 -0.21 -10.28
CA PRO A 60 9.87 -0.99 -9.20
C PRO A 60 11.24 -0.43 -8.84
N ASP A 61 11.46 -0.24 -7.55
CA ASP A 61 12.70 0.29 -6.98
C ASP A 61 13.18 -0.61 -5.84
N SER A 62 14.44 -1.04 -5.92
CA SER A 62 15.02 -1.96 -4.93
C SER A 62 15.20 -1.32 -3.55
N GLY A 63 15.36 0.02 -3.50
CA GLY A 63 15.39 0.77 -2.25
C GLY A 63 14.04 0.75 -1.53
N CYS A 64 12.95 0.81 -2.28
CA CYS A 64 11.60 0.73 -1.75
C CYS A 64 11.25 -0.63 -1.15
N GLU A 65 11.66 -1.71 -1.81
CA GLU A 65 11.48 -3.06 -1.27
C GLU A 65 12.27 -3.25 0.04
N ALA A 66 13.48 -2.70 0.12
CA ALA A 66 14.29 -2.75 1.33
C ALA A 66 13.66 -1.94 2.49
N ALA A 67 13.15 -0.73 2.19
CA ALA A 67 12.44 0.10 3.17
C ALA A 67 11.17 -0.60 3.68
N TRP A 68 10.40 -1.23 2.79
CA TRP A 68 9.22 -1.99 3.19
C TRP A 68 9.56 -3.18 4.07
N ALA A 69 10.60 -3.95 3.72
CA ALA A 69 11.06 -5.07 4.53
C ALA A 69 11.51 -4.63 5.93
N ALA A 70 12.18 -3.47 6.06
CA ALA A 70 12.54 -2.89 7.35
C ALA A 70 11.29 -2.49 8.17
N HIS A 71 10.31 -1.85 7.54
CA HIS A 71 9.06 -1.50 8.20
C HIS A 71 8.31 -2.74 8.72
N GLN A 72 8.23 -3.79 7.91
CA GLN A 72 7.62 -5.06 8.34
C GLN A 72 8.37 -5.69 9.52
N ARG A 73 9.71 -5.76 9.49
CA ARG A 73 10.50 -6.30 10.61
C ARG A 73 10.22 -5.55 11.92
N ARG A 74 10.14 -4.21 11.84
CA ARG A 74 9.84 -3.34 12.98
C ARG A 74 8.43 -3.57 13.52
N PHE A 75 7.43 -3.70 12.64
CA PHE A 75 6.05 -3.97 13.01
C PHE A 75 5.85 -5.35 13.63
N PHE A 76 6.50 -6.38 13.08
CA PHE A 76 6.44 -7.75 13.59
C PHE A 76 7.39 -8.01 14.77
N GLY A 77 8.00 -6.96 15.35
CA GLY A 77 8.85 -7.08 16.53
C GLY A 77 10.14 -7.89 16.33
N LYS A 78 10.55 -8.15 15.08
CA LYS A 78 11.78 -8.90 14.77
C LYS A 78 13.06 -8.14 15.10
N GLU A 79 12.94 -6.86 15.43
CA GLU A 79 14.03 -6.00 15.91
C GLU A 79 14.09 -5.97 17.47
N GLY A 80 13.26 -6.79 18.14
CA GLY A 80 13.06 -6.83 19.60
C GLY A 80 13.83 -7.91 20.39
N THR A 81 14.88 -8.51 19.83
CA THR A 81 15.87 -9.27 20.63
C THR A 81 17.27 -8.89 20.19
N GLN A 82 17.71 -7.71 20.62
CA GLN A 82 19.13 -7.40 20.74
C GLN A 82 19.50 -7.64 22.21
N PRO A 83 20.35 -8.63 22.53
CA PRO A 83 20.86 -8.82 23.89
C PRO A 83 21.76 -7.67 24.35
#